data_AF-A0A4S4DR98-F1
#
_entry.id   AF-A0A4S4DR98-F1
#
_cell.length_a   1.000
_cell.length_b   1.000
_cell.length_c   1.000
_cell.angle_alpha   90.00
_cell.angle_beta   90.00
_cell.angle_gamma   90.00
#
_symmetry.space_group_name_H-M   'P 1'
#
loop_
_entity.id
_entity.type
_entity.pdbx_description
1 polymer ?
#
loop_
_entity_poly.entity_id
_entity_poly.type
_entity_poly.pdbx_seq_one_letter_code
_entity_poly.pdbx_strand_id
1 'polypeptide(L)'
;MVTLLGAHTIGVAHCGFFQDRLSNFQGSGKLDPTAFFDQNTSFVFDNEYYHQIKLKRGVMQIDQEFALDKGSAPIVTGFASNAIGFQQGFAKAIVKMGGIEVLVGNAGKLEKIVGCWLLGCLMVVDALVVWLLVAAAWTTAVALVALLLWKLDPVAES
;
A
#
# COMPACT_ATOMS: atom_id res chain seq x y z
N MET A 1 1.49 3.09 -15.79
CA MET A 1 2.87 3.09 -15.29
C MET A 1 3.05 4.06 -14.14
N VAL A 2 2.82 5.38 -14.33
CA VAL A 2 2.94 6.41 -13.27
C VAL A 2 2.30 5.99 -11.94
N THR A 3 1.08 5.46 -11.97
CA THR A 3 0.37 5.01 -10.77
C THR A 3 1.17 4.00 -9.95
N LEU A 4 1.84 3.04 -10.60
CA LEU A 4 2.60 1.98 -9.91
C LEU A 4 3.92 2.49 -9.32
N LEU A 5 4.49 3.58 -9.87
CA LEU A 5 5.64 4.24 -9.26
C LEU A 5 5.32 4.81 -7.88
N GLY A 6 4.04 5.04 -7.58
CA GLY A 6 3.60 5.39 -6.23
C GLY A 6 3.94 4.33 -5.17
N ALA A 7 4.35 3.13 -5.54
CA ALA A 7 4.91 2.16 -4.59
C ALA A 7 6.20 2.67 -3.93
N HIS A 8 6.95 3.56 -4.59
CA HIS A 8 8.12 4.24 -4.03
C HIS A 8 7.76 5.28 -2.96
N THR A 9 6.49 5.43 -2.57
CA THR A 9 6.14 6.15 -1.33
C THR A 9 6.64 5.43 -0.08
N ILE A 10 6.86 4.12 -0.18
CA ILE A 10 7.48 3.30 0.87
C ILE A 10 8.77 2.65 0.38
N GLY A 11 9.71 2.46 1.31
CA GLY A 11 10.90 1.65 1.09
C GLY A 11 12.18 2.42 0.75
N VAL A 12 13.20 1.65 0.39
CA VAL A 12 14.58 2.13 0.22
C VAL A 12 15.15 1.74 -1.13
N ALA A 13 15.97 2.62 -1.68
CA ALA A 13 16.79 2.39 -2.85
C ALA A 13 18.24 2.12 -2.41
N HIS A 14 18.92 1.18 -3.07
CA HIS A 14 20.34 0.95 -2.87
C HIS A 14 21.19 1.87 -3.77
N CYS A 15 22.34 2.30 -3.26
CA CYS A 15 23.21 3.31 -3.87
C CYS A 15 23.53 3.06 -5.36
N GLY A 16 23.71 1.81 -5.75
CA GLY A 16 24.05 1.45 -7.13
C GLY A 16 23.06 1.94 -8.18
N PHE A 17 21.81 2.25 -7.81
CA PHE A 17 20.78 2.74 -8.73
C PHE A 17 20.76 4.27 -8.91
N PHE A 18 21.44 5.02 -8.04
CA PHE A 18 21.42 6.49 -8.05
C PHE A 18 22.76 7.15 -7.71
N GLN A 19 23.84 6.38 -7.58
CA GLN A 19 25.19 6.88 -7.29
C GLN A 19 25.64 7.96 -8.27
N ASP A 20 25.25 7.84 -9.55
CA ASP A 20 25.61 8.79 -10.61
C ASP A 20 24.97 10.17 -10.39
N ARG A 21 23.89 10.23 -9.59
CA ARG A 21 23.17 11.45 -9.20
C ARG A 21 23.65 12.03 -7.86
N LEU A 22 24.42 11.28 -7.07
CA LEU A 22 24.80 11.62 -5.68
C LEU A 22 26.31 11.74 -5.47
N SER A 23 27.07 12.18 -6.47
CA SER A 23 28.54 12.28 -6.41
C SER A 23 29.11 13.16 -5.27
N ASN A 24 28.29 13.71 -4.37
CA ASN A 24 28.73 14.31 -3.12
C ASN A 24 27.61 14.46 -2.07
N PHE A 25 27.28 13.40 -1.31
CA PHE A 25 26.30 13.51 -0.22
C PHE A 25 26.87 14.34 0.95
N GLN A 26 26.24 15.49 1.22
CA GLN A 26 26.58 16.41 2.33
C GLN A 26 28.05 16.86 2.41
N GLY A 27 28.80 16.85 1.30
CA GLY A 27 30.22 17.23 1.33
C GLY A 27 31.13 16.20 2.04
N SER A 28 30.61 15.02 2.35
CA SER A 28 31.31 14.00 3.15
C SER A 28 32.29 13.14 2.33
N GLY A 29 32.24 13.22 1.00
CA GLY A 29 33.01 12.35 0.10
C GLY A 29 32.66 10.86 0.20
N LYS A 30 31.57 10.51 0.90
CA LYS A 30 31.09 9.14 1.09
C LYS A 30 29.67 9.00 0.55
N LEU A 31 29.39 7.84 -0.03
CA LEU A 31 28.06 7.46 -0.49
C LEU A 31 27.30 6.80 0.68
N ASP A 32 26.09 7.27 0.99
CA ASP A 32 25.19 6.54 1.87
C ASP A 32 24.70 5.28 1.12
N PRO A 33 24.95 4.05 1.60
CA PRO A 33 24.62 2.83 0.87
C PRO A 33 23.12 2.71 0.53
N THR A 34 22.23 3.44 1.20
CA THR A 34 20.78 3.39 0.98
C THR A 34 20.13 4.76 1.10
N ALA A 35 19.06 5.01 0.34
CA ALA A 35 18.25 6.22 0.47
C ALA A 35 16.76 5.87 0.46
N PHE A 36 15.95 6.52 1.30
CA PHE A 36 14.51 6.38 1.25
C PHE A 36 13.95 7.08 0.01
N PHE A 37 13.04 6.42 -0.69
CA PHE A 37 12.39 7.01 -1.86
C PHE A 37 11.52 8.23 -1.51
N ASP A 38 10.82 8.15 -0.37
CA ASP A 38 10.18 9.27 0.30
C ASP A 38 11.00 9.66 1.55
N GLN A 39 11.53 10.87 1.57
CA GLN A 39 12.35 11.38 2.69
C GLN A 39 11.53 12.02 3.81
N ASN A 40 10.21 12.16 3.63
CA ASN A 40 9.31 12.76 4.60
C ASN A 40 8.48 11.69 5.32
N THR A 41 7.86 10.78 4.58
CA THR A 41 6.95 9.76 5.13
C THR A 41 7.33 8.33 4.70
N SER A 42 8.60 7.96 4.89
CA SER A 42 9.25 6.74 4.36
C SER A 42 8.58 5.39 4.67
N PHE A 43 7.66 5.34 5.65
CA PHE A 43 6.96 4.13 6.09
C PHE A 43 5.44 4.21 5.94
N VAL A 44 4.91 5.32 5.42
CA VAL A 44 3.47 5.54 5.29
C VAL A 44 3.10 5.50 3.81
N PHE A 45 2.06 4.72 3.49
CA PHE A 45 1.55 4.69 2.12
C PHE A 45 0.63 5.87 1.84
N ASP A 46 1.22 6.98 1.42
CA ASP A 46 0.52 8.21 1.05
C ASP A 46 0.97 8.74 -0.33
N ASN A 47 0.54 9.94 -0.69
CA ASN A 47 0.90 10.59 -1.95
C ASN A 47 2.09 11.56 -1.84
N GLU A 48 2.82 11.57 -0.72
CA GLU A 48 3.93 12.49 -0.44
C GLU A 48 5.08 12.26 -1.43
N TYR A 49 5.32 11.03 -1.85
CA TYR A 49 6.20 10.71 -2.97
C TYR A 49 5.95 11.58 -4.21
N TYR A 50 4.68 11.76 -4.60
CA TYR A 50 4.34 12.61 -5.76
C TYR A 50 4.60 14.10 -5.49
N HIS A 51 4.49 14.55 -4.24
CA HIS A 51 4.92 15.89 -3.85
C HIS A 51 6.42 16.07 -4.00
N GLN A 52 7.22 15.09 -3.57
CA GLN A 52 8.69 15.16 -3.62
C GLN A 52 9.23 15.16 -5.07
N ILE A 53 8.73 14.30 -5.95
CA ILE A 53 9.20 14.25 -7.35
C ILE A 53 8.83 15.52 -8.14
N LYS A 54 7.70 16.17 -7.81
CA LYS A 54 7.33 17.49 -8.38
C LYS A 54 8.30 18.59 -7.96
N LEU A 55 8.82 18.51 -6.73
CA LEU A 55 9.83 19.44 -6.22
C LEU A 55 11.24 19.12 -6.71
N LYS A 56 11.38 18.22 -7.70
CA LYS A 56 12.65 17.74 -8.23
C LYS A 56 13.53 17.04 -7.18
N ARG A 57 12.90 16.40 -6.19
CA ARG A 57 13.54 15.68 -5.10
C ARG A 57 13.45 14.16 -5.26
N GLY A 58 13.11 13.66 -6.46
CA GLY A 58 13.09 12.23 -6.73
C GLY A 58 14.49 11.60 -6.62
N VAL A 59 14.59 10.49 -5.90
CA VAL A 59 15.85 9.76 -5.69
C VAL A 59 16.32 9.07 -6.96
N MET A 60 15.42 8.37 -7.67
CA MET A 60 15.77 7.73 -8.93
C MET A 60 15.58 8.66 -10.12
N GLN A 61 16.43 8.44 -11.14
CA GLN A 61 16.32 9.13 -12.41
C GLN A 61 14.98 8.87 -13.10
N ILE A 62 14.52 7.61 -13.12
CA ILE A 62 13.24 7.26 -13.75
C ILE A 62 12.06 8.00 -13.11
N ASP A 63 12.02 8.09 -11.78
CA ASP A 63 10.96 8.80 -11.06
C ASP A 63 10.93 10.29 -11.43
N GLN A 64 12.12 10.89 -11.53
CA GLN A 64 12.27 12.28 -11.90
C GLN A 64 11.91 12.55 -13.36
N GLU A 65 12.25 11.64 -14.28
CA GLU A 65 11.89 11.72 -15.69
C GLU A 65 10.37 11.65 -15.87
N PHE A 66 9.66 10.79 -15.14
CA PHE A 66 8.20 10.73 -15.17
C PHE A 66 7.53 12.01 -14.67
N ALA A 67 8.11 12.69 -13.68
CA ALA A 67 7.60 13.96 -13.21
C ALA A 67 7.86 15.13 -14.18
N LEU A 68 8.91 15.02 -15.02
CA LEU A 68 9.30 16.05 -15.98
C LEU A 68 8.71 15.84 -17.38
N ASP A 69 8.36 14.61 -17.73
CA ASP A 69 7.76 14.29 -19.03
C ASP A 69 6.38 14.95 -19.20
N LYS A 70 6.13 15.52 -20.38
CA LYS A 70 4.90 16.29 -20.67
C LYS A 70 3.64 15.44 -20.64
N GLY A 71 3.75 14.14 -20.94
CA GLY A 71 2.62 13.21 -20.95
C GLY A 71 2.24 12.73 -19.55
N SER A 72 3.22 12.49 -18.68
CA SER A 72 2.99 11.99 -17.32
C SER A 72 2.93 13.05 -16.22
N ALA A 73 3.51 14.24 -16.43
CA ALA A 73 3.50 15.32 -15.44
C ALA A 73 2.09 15.72 -14.94
N PRO A 74 1.04 15.76 -15.79
CA PRO A 74 -0.32 16.01 -15.32
C PRO A 74 -0.84 14.91 -14.38
N ILE A 75 -0.48 13.65 -14.63
CA ILE A 75 -0.88 12.50 -13.81
C ILE A 75 -0.19 12.58 -12.44
N VAL A 76 1.12 12.87 -12.43
CA VAL A 76 1.90 13.10 -11.20
C VAL A 76 1.31 14.24 -10.38
N THR A 77 0.93 15.34 -11.04
CA THR A 77 0.29 16.49 -10.38
C THR A 77 -1.08 16.12 -9.82
N GLY A 78 -1.87 15.34 -10.56
CA GLY A 78 -3.17 14.84 -10.12
C GLY A 78 -3.06 13.99 -8.86
N PHE A 79 -2.14 13.01 -8.82
CA PHE A 79 -1.92 12.17 -7.65
C PHE A 79 -1.35 12.94 -6.45
N ALA A 80 -0.47 13.92 -6.67
CA ALA A 80 -0.04 14.82 -5.60
C ALA A 80 -1.21 15.65 -5.02
N SER A 81 -2.20 16.06 -5.84
CA SER A 81 -3.34 16.83 -5.32
C SER A 81 -4.45 15.99 -4.68
N ASN A 82 -4.50 14.68 -4.94
CA ASN A 82 -5.62 13.83 -4.55
C ASN A 82 -5.15 12.46 -4.04
N ALA A 83 -4.94 12.37 -2.73
CA ALA A 83 -4.53 11.14 -2.05
C ALA A 83 -5.54 9.99 -2.24
N ILE A 84 -6.84 10.27 -2.16
CA ILE A 84 -7.90 9.25 -2.33
C ILE A 84 -7.86 8.70 -3.76
N GLY A 85 -7.77 9.58 -4.76
CA GLY A 85 -7.68 9.19 -6.16
C GLY A 85 -6.40 8.40 -6.48
N PHE A 86 -5.28 8.76 -5.84
CA PHE A 86 -4.04 7.99 -5.92
C PHE A 86 -4.24 6.57 -5.38
N GLN A 87 -4.72 6.42 -4.14
CA GLN A 87 -4.89 5.12 -3.50
C GLN A 87 -5.86 4.21 -4.28
N GLN A 88 -6.97 4.76 -4.76
CA GLN A 88 -7.92 4.02 -5.59
C GLN A 88 -7.31 3.59 -6.94
N GLY A 89 -6.59 4.50 -7.59
CA GLY A 89 -5.88 4.21 -8.83
C GLY A 89 -4.81 3.13 -8.64
N PHE A 90 -4.07 3.20 -7.54
CA PHE A 90 -3.04 2.25 -7.16
C PHE A 90 -3.59 0.86 -6.91
N ALA A 91 -4.66 0.74 -6.12
CA ALA A 91 -5.35 -0.52 -5.88
C ALA A 91 -5.83 -1.16 -7.19
N LYS A 92 -6.46 -0.37 -8.07
CA LYS A 92 -6.90 -0.83 -9.39
C LYS A 92 -5.74 -1.29 -10.26
N ALA A 93 -4.59 -0.60 -10.21
CA ALA A 93 -3.41 -0.95 -10.98
C ALA A 93 -2.77 -2.26 -10.52
N ILE A 94 -2.67 -2.49 -9.20
CA ILE A 94 -2.15 -3.75 -8.63
C ILE A 94 -3.06 -4.92 -8.98
N VAL A 95 -4.38 -4.77 -8.83
CA VAL A 95 -5.34 -5.83 -9.21
C VAL A 95 -5.20 -6.18 -10.70
N LYS A 96 -5.04 -5.16 -11.56
CA LYS A 96 -4.82 -5.38 -12.99
C LYS A 96 -3.48 -6.07 -13.27
N MET A 97 -2.42 -5.72 -12.55
CA MET A 97 -1.10 -6.37 -12.69
C MET A 97 -1.13 -7.82 -12.23
N GLY A 98 -1.85 -8.13 -11.15
CA GLY A 98 -2.02 -9.49 -10.63
C GLY A 98 -2.80 -10.41 -11.57
N GLY A 99 -3.47 -9.87 -12.59
CA GLY A 99 -4.13 -10.64 -13.65
C GLY A 99 -3.26 -10.95 -14.87
N ILE A 100 -2.00 -10.50 -14.90
CA ILE A 100 -1.06 -10.78 -16.01
C ILE A 100 -0.51 -12.20 -15.85
N GLU A 101 -0.67 -13.02 -16.89
CA GLU A 101 -0.12 -14.39 -16.99
C GLU A 101 -0.54 -15.36 -15.85
N VAL A 102 -1.71 -15.16 -15.24
CA VAL A 102 -2.24 -16.13 -14.27
C VAL A 102 -2.50 -17.45 -14.98
N LEU A 103 -1.71 -18.47 -14.64
CA LEU A 103 -1.96 -19.85 -15.05
C LEU A 103 -3.23 -20.35 -14.35
N VAL A 104 -4.35 -20.35 -15.07
CA VAL A 104 -5.62 -20.90 -14.58
C VAL A 104 -5.78 -22.33 -15.11
N GLY A 105 -5.88 -23.31 -14.21
CA GLY A 105 -6.15 -24.72 -14.53
C GLY A 105 -5.10 -25.71 -13.98
N ASN A 106 -5.09 -26.95 -14.50
CA ASN A 106 -4.21 -28.05 -14.07
C ASN A 106 -2.70 -27.85 -14.39
N ALA A 107 -2.32 -26.68 -14.89
CA ALA A 107 -0.94 -26.34 -15.28
C ALA A 107 -0.08 -25.81 -14.11
N GLY A 108 -0.64 -25.67 -12.91
CA GLY A 108 0.10 -25.22 -11.73
C GLY A 108 -0.31 -26.03 -10.51
N LYS A 109 0.53 -26.96 -10.07
CA LYS A 109 0.39 -27.58 -8.75
C LYS A 109 0.35 -26.44 -7.71
N LEU A 110 -0.76 -26.36 -6.98
CA LEU A 110 -1.12 -25.27 -6.04
C LEU A 110 -0.05 -24.92 -5.00
N GLU A 111 0.97 -25.76 -4.83
CA GLU A 111 2.05 -25.59 -3.85
C GLU A 111 3.17 -24.64 -4.27
N LYS A 112 3.33 -24.31 -5.57
CA LYS A 112 4.42 -23.40 -6.00
C LYS A 112 4.09 -21.92 -5.93
N ILE A 113 2.81 -21.55 -5.99
CA ILE A 113 2.37 -20.14 -6.06
C ILE A 113 2.31 -19.51 -4.65
N VAL A 114 2.02 -20.33 -3.64
CA VAL A 114 1.87 -19.88 -2.25
C VAL A 114 3.22 -19.60 -1.57
N GLY A 115 4.32 -20.16 -2.09
CA GLY A 115 5.67 -19.96 -1.53
C GLY A 115 6.27 -18.56 -1.73
N CYS A 116 5.73 -17.74 -2.64
CA CYS A 116 6.27 -16.40 -2.94
C CYS A 116 5.44 -15.25 -2.35
N TRP A 117 4.19 -15.51 -1.92
CA TRP A 117 3.31 -14.48 -1.38
C TRP A 117 3.12 -14.54 0.14
N LEU A 118 3.36 -15.69 0.78
CA LEU A 118 3.14 -15.83 2.23
C LEU A 118 4.29 -15.32 3.11
N LEU A 119 5.49 -15.06 2.59
CA LEU A 119 6.63 -14.64 3.42
C LEU A 119 6.92 -13.13 3.45
N GLY A 120 6.19 -12.30 2.70
CA GLY A 120 6.55 -10.88 2.54
C GLY A 120 5.44 -9.84 2.62
N CYS A 121 4.16 -10.24 2.70
CA CYS A 121 3.04 -9.29 2.73
C CYS A 121 2.27 -9.37 4.07
N LEU A 122 3.00 -9.37 5.18
CA LEU A 122 2.38 -9.00 6.46
C LEU A 122 2.46 -7.47 6.58
N MET A 123 1.62 -6.79 5.80
CA MET A 123 1.16 -5.47 6.23
C MET A 123 0.38 -5.72 7.51
N VAL A 124 1.02 -5.39 8.63
CA VAL A 124 0.41 -5.35 9.96
C VAL A 124 -0.64 -4.23 9.93
N VAL A 125 -1.82 -4.53 9.41
CA VAL A 125 -3.06 -3.84 9.74
C VAL A 125 -3.80 -4.76 10.69
N ASP A 126 -3.56 -4.46 11.97
CA ASP A 126 -4.14 -5.01 13.19
C ASP A 126 -5.33 -5.98 13.00
N ALA A 127 -5.03 -7.26 13.20
CA ALA A 127 -6.03 -8.30 13.44
C ALA A 127 -7.01 -7.95 14.58
N LEU A 128 -6.68 -6.96 15.44
CA LEU A 128 -7.54 -6.41 16.49
C LEU A 128 -8.82 -5.74 15.96
N VAL A 129 -8.77 -5.04 14.82
CA VAL A 129 -9.95 -4.31 14.31
C VAL A 129 -10.99 -5.27 13.76
N VAL A 130 -10.55 -6.31 13.04
CA VAL A 130 -11.45 -7.35 12.53
C VAL A 130 -12.01 -8.18 13.69
N TRP A 131 -11.21 -8.46 14.73
CA TRP A 131 -11.69 -9.17 15.93
C TRP A 131 -12.73 -8.35 16.70
N LEU A 132 -12.54 -7.03 16.86
CA LEU A 132 -13.49 -6.15 17.54
C LEU A 132 -14.81 -6.04 16.79
N LEU A 133 -14.79 -5.96 15.46
CA LEU A 133 -16.01 -5.89 14.65
C LEU A 133 -16.78 -7.22 14.64
N VAL A 134 -16.08 -8.35 14.59
CA VAL A 134 -16.73 -9.68 14.66
C VAL A 134 -17.25 -9.97 16.08
N ALA A 135 -16.52 -9.58 17.13
CA ALA A 135 -16.98 -9.73 18.51
C ALA A 135 -18.22 -8.86 18.84
N ALA A 136 -18.28 -7.63 18.32
CA ALA A 136 -19.45 -6.75 18.50
C ALA A 136 -20.71 -7.28 17.78
N ALA A 137 -20.55 -7.97 16.66
CA ALA A 137 -21.67 -8.62 15.97
C ALA A 137 -22.20 -9.85 16.71
N TRP A 138 -21.34 -10.57 17.44
CA TRP A 138 -21.75 -11.75 18.21
C TRP A 138 -22.48 -11.38 19.51
N THR A 139 -22.07 -10.32 20.21
CA THR A 139 -22.75 -9.89 21.44
C THR A 139 -24.16 -9.35 21.17
N THR A 140 -24.36 -8.66 20.06
CA THR A 140 -25.69 -8.14 19.65
C THR A 140 -26.64 -9.27 19.23
N ALA A 141 -26.15 -10.30 18.52
CA ALA A 141 -26.96 -11.45 18.15
C ALA A 141 -27.41 -12.27 19.37
N VAL A 142 -26.52 -12.52 20.34
CA VAL A 142 -26.86 -13.27 21.57
C VAL A 142 -27.81 -12.46 22.47
N ALA A 143 -27.62 -11.15 22.58
CA ALA A 143 -28.53 -10.29 23.34
C ALA A 143 -29.93 -10.23 22.73
N LEU A 144 -30.05 -10.22 21.40
CA LEU A 144 -31.35 -10.21 20.72
C LEU A 144 -32.10 -11.54 20.92
N VAL A 145 -31.39 -12.67 20.88
CA VAL A 145 -31.97 -13.99 21.17
C VAL A 145 -32.39 -14.08 22.64
N ALA A 146 -31.59 -13.59 23.59
CA ALA A 146 -31.96 -13.55 25.00
C ALA A 146 -33.19 -12.65 25.26
N LEU A 147 -33.28 -11.49 24.57
CA LEU A 147 -34.44 -10.60 24.68
C LEU A 147 -35.71 -11.22 24.07
N LEU A 148 -35.57 -11.97 22.97
CA LEU A 148 -36.67 -12.69 22.34
C LEU A 148 -37.13 -13.86 23.21
N LEU A 149 -36.20 -14.57 23.85
CA LEU A 149 -36.53 -15.65 24.80
C LEU A 149 -37.22 -15.10 26.05
N TRP A 150 -36.76 -13.98 26.62
CA TRP A 150 -37.43 -13.32 27.75
C TRP A 150 -38.86 -12.87 27.43
N LYS A 151 -39.12 -12.46 26.19
CA LYS A 151 -40.46 -12.04 25.75
C LYS A 151 -41.42 -13.21 25.47
N LEU A 152 -40.91 -14.44 25.47
CA LEU A 152 -41.68 -15.66 25.20
C LEU A 152 -41.96 -16.49 26.45
N ASP A 153 -41.60 -16.01 27.65
CA ASP A 153 -41.96 -16.64 28.93
C ASP A 153 -43.27 -16.04 29.48
N PRO A 154 -44.43 -16.73 29.40
CA PRO A 154 -45.69 -16.28 29.99
C PRO A 154 -45.85 -16.68 31.48
N VAL A 155 -44.76 -16.96 32.21
CA VAL A 155 -44.80 -17.42 33.61
C VAL A 155 -44.00 -16.47 34.50
N ALA A 156 -44.53 -15.26 34.70
CA ALA A 156 -44.07 -14.36 35.75
C ALA A 156 -45.20 -13.40 36.17
N GLU A 157 -46.40 -13.92 36.40
CA GLU A 157 -47.46 -13.19 37.09
C GLU A 157 -48.25 -14.19 37.96
N SER A 158 -47.68 -14.47 39.14
CA SER A 158 -48.39 -15.00 40.31
C SER A 158 -47.72 -14.49 41.57
#